data_AF-A0A967B4G8-F1
#
_entry.id   AF-A0A967B4G8-F1
#
_cell.length_a   1.000
_cell.length_b   1.000
_cell.length_c   1.000
_cell.angle_alpha   90.00
_cell.angle_beta   90.00
_cell.angle_gamma   90.00
#
_symmetry.space_group_name_H-M   'P 1'
#
loop_
_entity.id
_entity.type
_entity.pdbx_description
1 polymer ?
#
loop_
_entity_poly.entity_id
_entity_poly.type
_entity_poly.pdbx_seq_one_letter_code
_entity_poly.pdbx_strand_id
1 'polypeptide(L)'
;MRSIKKTLALTVSGAAVVTGGIVGVDMATSQAAGSGTVHTVRDPLTVRAKPTTHSRAVGALRKGTKVTIYCQQRGQRVTSPWGSTTWWDKIGTNRWVSDAYVSTGHRGRFTKLCNGSTGGDTGTGKMPGAPRANPYPPAMSRAPHLTKRAAFVRAEMQKAFPGIRCDVSAYRPGSKTDHNSGNALDCFPGRFGSFAKGANLKEGNTAAAWLRKYAGRLDVQYVIWQNRIWNMSRASEGWRDYGRPGQVTQGHYDHIHISVNAPVQH
;
A
#
# COMPACT_ATOMS: atom_id res chain seq x y z
N MET A 1 -83.50 19.07 9.07
CA MET A 1 -82.84 19.67 10.24
C MET A 1 -81.61 18.83 10.59
N ARG A 2 -80.46 19.51 10.80
CA ARG A 2 -79.24 19.16 11.61
C ARG A 2 -78.97 17.65 11.84
N SER A 3 -77.78 17.13 11.57
CA SER A 3 -76.56 17.54 12.26
C SER A 3 -75.28 17.05 11.57
N ILE A 4 -74.28 17.93 11.56
CA ILE A 4 -72.93 17.72 11.05
C ILE A 4 -72.03 17.24 12.20
N LYS A 5 -71.27 16.18 11.90
CA LYS A 5 -69.90 15.82 12.31
C LYS A 5 -69.33 16.45 13.60
N LYS A 6 -68.79 15.59 14.47
CA LYS A 6 -67.46 15.72 15.09
C LYS A 6 -67.19 14.48 15.95
N THR A 7 -66.24 13.64 15.54
CA THR A 7 -65.58 12.71 16.46
C THR A 7 -64.08 12.95 16.37
N LEU A 8 -63.55 13.43 17.49
CA LEU A 8 -62.13 13.62 17.79
C LEU A 8 -61.37 12.32 17.63
N ALA A 9 -60.15 12.42 17.10
CA ALA A 9 -59.11 11.42 17.24
C ALA A 9 -58.65 11.33 18.71
N LEU A 10 -58.37 10.12 19.19
CA LEU A 10 -57.26 9.90 20.11
C LEU A 10 -56.77 8.45 20.01
N THR A 11 -55.44 8.35 20.08
CA THR A 11 -54.52 7.25 19.79
C THR A 11 -54.53 6.12 20.82
N VAL A 12 -54.30 4.88 20.36
CA VAL A 12 -53.44 3.92 21.07
C VAL A 12 -52.57 3.17 20.06
N SER A 13 -51.26 3.32 20.23
CA SER A 13 -50.20 2.62 19.53
C SER A 13 -50.26 1.13 19.80
N GLY A 14 -50.38 0.33 18.75
CA GLY A 14 -50.17 -1.12 18.78
C GLY A 14 -49.09 -1.49 17.76
N ALA A 15 -47.90 -1.83 18.24
CA ALA A 15 -46.80 -2.31 17.41
C ALA A 15 -47.17 -3.68 16.81
N ALA A 16 -47.35 -3.72 15.49
CA ALA A 16 -47.46 -4.97 14.75
C ALA A 16 -46.05 -5.54 14.55
N VAL A 17 -45.73 -6.61 15.28
CA VAL A 17 -44.60 -7.48 14.99
C VAL A 17 -44.94 -8.24 13.70
N VAL A 18 -44.37 -7.78 12.59
CA VAL A 18 -44.38 -8.55 11.34
C VAL A 18 -43.18 -9.50 11.40
N THR A 19 -43.43 -10.77 11.73
CA THR A 19 -42.52 -11.87 11.43
C THR A 19 -42.52 -12.11 9.92
N GLY A 20 -41.69 -11.35 9.22
CA GLY A 20 -41.34 -11.57 7.82
C GLY A 20 -39.84 -11.86 7.76
N GLY A 21 -39.49 -13.12 7.56
CA GLY A 21 -38.12 -13.55 7.31
C GLY A 21 -37.61 -12.95 5.99
N ILE A 22 -37.05 -11.75 6.05
CA ILE A 22 -36.07 -11.32 5.07
C ILE A 22 -34.84 -12.18 5.29
N VAL A 23 -34.67 -13.18 4.44
CA VAL A 23 -33.34 -13.71 4.15
C VAL A 23 -32.60 -12.54 3.52
N GLY A 24 -32.02 -11.70 4.37
CA GLY A 24 -30.97 -10.78 3.98
C GLY A 24 -29.84 -11.65 3.50
N VAL A 25 -29.86 -12.01 2.21
CA VAL A 25 -28.61 -12.21 1.50
C VAL A 25 -27.89 -10.88 1.62
N ASP A 26 -27.05 -10.78 2.64
CA ASP A 26 -25.95 -9.83 2.68
C ASP A 26 -25.20 -10.05 1.38
N MET A 27 -25.59 -9.32 0.34
CA MET A 27 -24.77 -9.05 -0.82
C MET A 27 -23.59 -8.30 -0.24
N ALA A 28 -22.59 -9.07 0.24
CA ALA A 28 -21.34 -8.56 0.71
C ALA A 28 -20.83 -7.67 -0.41
N THR A 29 -21.03 -6.36 -0.25
CA THR A 29 -20.45 -5.35 -1.12
C THR A 29 -18.97 -5.59 -0.98
N SER A 30 -18.40 -6.24 -1.99
CA SER A 30 -17.01 -6.65 -1.98
C SER A 30 -16.20 -5.36 -1.84
N GLN A 31 -15.77 -5.08 -0.62
CA GLN A 31 -14.99 -3.90 -0.28
C GLN A 31 -13.86 -3.78 -1.30
N ALA A 32 -13.77 -2.60 -1.93
CA ALA A 32 -12.74 -2.29 -2.89
C ALA A 32 -11.38 -2.57 -2.27
N ALA A 33 -10.59 -3.41 -2.92
CA ALA A 33 -9.35 -3.92 -2.35
C ALA A 33 -8.14 -3.05 -2.76
N GLY A 34 -8.39 -1.88 -3.35
CA GLY A 34 -7.39 -0.92 -3.79
C GLY A 34 -7.93 0.10 -4.80
N SER A 35 -7.08 1.04 -5.21
CA SER A 35 -7.35 1.97 -6.31
C SER A 35 -6.12 2.15 -7.19
N GLY A 36 -6.31 2.54 -8.44
CA GLY A 36 -5.23 2.88 -9.36
C GLY A 36 -5.62 4.03 -10.29
N THR A 37 -4.65 4.58 -11.01
CA THR A 37 -4.85 5.64 -12.00
C THR A 37 -4.44 5.13 -13.37
N VAL A 38 -5.32 5.26 -14.36
CA VAL A 38 -5.03 4.85 -15.75
C VAL A 38 -3.84 5.64 -16.29
N HIS A 39 -2.83 4.92 -16.74
CA HIS A 39 -1.61 5.46 -17.30
C HIS A 39 -1.38 4.82 -18.66
N THR A 40 -1.62 5.60 -19.73
CA THR A 40 -1.55 5.17 -21.13
C THR A 40 -0.67 6.11 -21.94
N VAL A 41 -0.11 5.60 -23.03
CA VAL A 41 0.58 6.43 -24.04
C VAL A 41 -0.42 6.96 -25.07
N ARG A 42 -1.43 6.16 -25.42
CA ARG A 42 -2.54 6.56 -26.29
C ARG A 42 -3.85 6.27 -25.59
N ASP A 43 -4.77 7.21 -25.69
CA ASP A 43 -6.11 7.06 -25.16
C ASP A 43 -7.09 6.53 -26.20
N PRO A 44 -8.12 5.78 -25.76
CA PRO A 44 -8.39 5.33 -24.38
C PRO A 44 -7.79 3.95 -24.05
N LEU A 45 -7.68 3.62 -22.76
CA LEU A 45 -7.47 2.24 -22.28
C LEU A 45 -8.76 1.42 -22.46
N THR A 46 -8.72 0.35 -23.25
CA THR A 46 -9.86 -0.55 -23.41
C THR A 46 -10.14 -1.37 -22.14
N VAL A 47 -11.38 -1.36 -21.68
CA VAL A 47 -11.89 -2.26 -20.63
C VAL A 47 -12.38 -3.55 -21.27
N ARG A 48 -11.94 -4.69 -20.73
CA ARG A 48 -12.15 -6.03 -21.27
C ARG A 48 -13.10 -6.86 -20.40
N ALA A 49 -13.88 -7.74 -21.03
CA ALA A 49 -14.82 -8.63 -20.32
C ALA A 49 -14.12 -9.70 -19.47
N LYS A 50 -12.92 -10.11 -19.87
CA LYS A 50 -12.06 -11.12 -19.23
C LYS A 50 -10.60 -10.61 -19.18
N PRO A 51 -9.70 -11.22 -18.39
CA PRO A 51 -8.30 -10.79 -18.28
C PRO A 51 -7.44 -11.18 -19.51
N THR A 52 -7.86 -10.72 -20.68
CA THR A 52 -7.19 -10.93 -21.97
C THR A 52 -7.64 -9.87 -22.97
N THR A 53 -6.73 -9.40 -23.83
CA THR A 53 -7.01 -8.44 -24.90
C THR A 53 -7.87 -9.05 -26.02
N HIS A 54 -7.95 -10.37 -26.12
CA HIS A 54 -8.82 -11.07 -27.08
C HIS A 54 -10.29 -11.11 -26.65
N SER A 55 -10.59 -10.77 -25.39
CA SER A 55 -11.97 -10.71 -24.95
C SER A 55 -12.68 -9.45 -25.41
N ARG A 56 -14.02 -9.53 -25.46
CA ARG A 56 -14.91 -8.43 -25.83
C ARG A 56 -14.55 -7.15 -25.08
N ALA A 57 -14.45 -6.05 -25.81
CA ALA A 57 -14.37 -4.72 -25.23
C ALA A 57 -15.74 -4.34 -24.62
N VAL A 58 -15.73 -3.91 -23.36
CA VAL A 58 -16.95 -3.56 -22.58
C VAL A 58 -16.91 -2.13 -22.07
N GLY A 59 -15.92 -1.34 -22.49
CA GLY A 59 -15.77 0.05 -22.13
C GLY A 59 -14.40 0.60 -22.47
N ALA A 60 -14.19 1.85 -22.10
CA ALA A 60 -12.96 2.61 -22.32
C ALA A 60 -12.72 3.57 -21.16
N LEU A 61 -11.46 3.79 -20.79
CA LEU A 61 -11.05 4.75 -19.76
C LEU A 61 -10.00 5.69 -20.33
N ARG A 62 -10.10 6.99 -20.05
CA ARG A 62 -9.10 7.99 -20.45
C ARG A 62 -7.89 7.95 -19.52
N LYS A 63 -6.74 8.45 -19.97
CA LYS A 63 -5.57 8.68 -19.12
C LYS A 63 -5.95 9.53 -17.91
N GLY A 64 -5.39 9.20 -16.75
CA GLY A 64 -5.67 9.89 -15.49
C GLY A 64 -6.96 9.46 -14.80
N THR A 65 -7.80 8.63 -15.45
CA THR A 65 -9.01 8.11 -14.80
C THR A 65 -8.64 7.30 -13.56
N LYS A 66 -9.22 7.62 -12.41
CA LYS A 66 -9.09 6.81 -11.20
C LYS A 66 -10.04 5.61 -11.29
N VAL A 67 -9.52 4.42 -10.99
CA VAL A 67 -10.28 3.17 -10.94
C VAL A 67 -10.24 2.55 -9.57
N THR A 68 -11.39 2.03 -9.15
CA THR A 68 -11.51 1.14 -8.00
C THR A 68 -11.10 -0.27 -8.43
N ILE A 69 -10.22 -0.91 -7.67
CA ILE A 69 -9.71 -2.26 -7.98
C ILE A 69 -10.24 -3.23 -6.92
N TYR A 70 -11.14 -4.11 -7.34
CA TYR A 70 -11.80 -5.07 -6.45
C TYR A 70 -10.91 -6.28 -6.13
N CYS A 71 -10.11 -6.70 -7.11
CA CYS A 71 -9.18 -7.83 -7.01
C CYS A 71 -8.30 -7.88 -8.27
N GLN A 72 -7.27 -8.71 -8.25
CA GLN A 72 -6.38 -8.96 -9.38
C GLN A 72 -6.41 -10.41 -9.83
N GLN A 73 -6.13 -10.66 -11.11
CA GLN A 73 -6.03 -12.02 -11.66
C GLN A 73 -4.91 -12.11 -12.68
N ARG A 74 -4.26 -13.29 -12.77
CA ARG A 74 -3.34 -13.58 -13.87
C ARG A 74 -4.14 -13.78 -15.16
N GLY A 75 -3.64 -13.22 -16.25
CA GLY A 75 -4.21 -13.33 -17.58
C GLY A 75 -3.13 -13.22 -18.64
N GLN A 76 -3.55 -12.84 -19.85
CA GLN A 76 -2.62 -12.62 -20.96
C GLN A 76 -1.52 -11.62 -20.58
N ARG A 77 -0.28 -11.90 -21.00
CA ARG A 77 0.83 -10.95 -20.85
C ARG A 77 0.59 -9.74 -21.75
N VAL A 78 0.63 -8.56 -21.16
CA VAL A 78 0.53 -7.28 -21.87
C VAL A 78 1.81 -6.50 -21.65
N THR A 79 2.35 -5.93 -22.73
CA THR A 79 3.54 -5.08 -22.71
C THR A 79 3.12 -3.64 -22.91
N SER A 80 3.52 -2.78 -21.98
CA SER A 80 3.47 -1.32 -22.11
C SER A 80 4.89 -0.76 -22.20
N PRO A 81 5.05 0.53 -22.53
CA PRO A 81 6.36 1.20 -22.47
C PRO A 81 7.02 1.21 -21.08
N TRP A 82 6.28 0.94 -20.00
CA TRP A 82 6.82 0.91 -18.63
C TRP A 82 7.12 -0.50 -18.12
N GLY A 83 6.96 -1.50 -18.98
CA GLY A 83 7.21 -2.90 -18.69
C GLY A 83 6.03 -3.79 -19.06
N SER A 84 6.24 -5.09 -18.87
CA SER A 84 5.23 -6.10 -19.14
C SER A 84 4.71 -6.73 -17.85
N THR A 85 3.44 -7.10 -17.86
CA THR A 85 2.81 -7.82 -16.75
C THR A 85 1.78 -8.81 -17.27
N THR A 86 1.48 -9.82 -16.47
CA THR A 86 0.33 -10.71 -16.67
C THR A 86 -0.79 -10.41 -15.68
N TRP A 87 -0.65 -9.36 -14.86
CA TRP A 87 -1.67 -8.98 -13.89
C TRP A 87 -2.77 -8.14 -14.56
N TRP A 88 -4.00 -8.45 -14.21
CA TRP A 88 -5.20 -7.76 -14.66
C TRP A 88 -6.02 -7.33 -13.44
N ASP A 89 -6.48 -6.09 -13.46
CA ASP A 89 -7.28 -5.47 -12.39
C ASP A 89 -8.76 -5.60 -12.71
N LYS A 90 -9.53 -6.18 -11.78
CA LYS A 90 -10.99 -6.20 -11.86
C LYS A 90 -11.52 -4.89 -11.33
N ILE A 91 -12.15 -4.11 -12.20
CA ILE A 91 -12.67 -2.76 -11.89
C ILE A 91 -14.20 -2.72 -11.83
N GLY A 92 -14.85 -3.89 -11.89
CA GLY A 92 -16.28 -4.08 -11.76
C GLY A 92 -16.70 -5.47 -12.24
N THR A 93 -18.01 -5.75 -12.21
CA THR A 93 -18.56 -7.02 -12.73
C THR A 93 -18.23 -7.16 -14.20
N ASN A 94 -17.47 -8.21 -14.56
CA ASN A 94 -16.99 -8.47 -15.93
C ASN A 94 -16.27 -7.29 -16.58
N ARG A 95 -15.52 -6.50 -15.79
CA ARG A 95 -14.74 -5.35 -16.28
C ARG A 95 -13.31 -5.47 -15.79
N TRP A 96 -12.38 -5.57 -16.75
CA TRP A 96 -10.96 -5.80 -16.49
C TRP A 96 -10.10 -4.83 -17.29
N VAL A 97 -8.99 -4.41 -16.69
CA VAL A 97 -7.92 -3.67 -17.37
C VAL A 97 -6.59 -4.31 -17.06
N SER A 98 -5.62 -4.19 -17.96
CA SER A 98 -4.27 -4.68 -17.68
C SER A 98 -3.55 -3.74 -16.72
N ASP A 99 -2.93 -4.29 -15.68
CA ASP A 99 -2.09 -3.57 -14.72
C ASP A 99 -0.89 -2.88 -15.42
N ALA A 100 -0.55 -3.30 -16.66
CA ALA A 100 0.45 -2.62 -17.50
C ALA A 100 0.13 -1.14 -17.75
N TYR A 101 -1.15 -0.77 -17.67
CA TYR A 101 -1.66 0.56 -17.95
C TYR A 101 -2.40 1.19 -16.76
N VAL A 102 -2.21 0.65 -15.55
CA VAL A 102 -2.79 1.20 -14.32
C VAL A 102 -1.69 1.41 -13.30
N SER A 103 -1.46 2.66 -12.91
CA SER A 103 -0.54 2.98 -11.83
C SER A 103 -1.22 2.71 -10.49
N THR A 104 -0.80 1.62 -9.83
CA THR A 104 -1.31 1.16 -8.53
C THR A 104 -0.33 1.45 -7.39
N GLY A 105 0.82 2.07 -7.70
CA GLY A 105 1.93 2.26 -6.76
C GLY A 105 2.75 0.98 -6.48
N HIS A 106 2.45 -0.14 -7.14
CA HIS A 106 3.11 -1.43 -6.95
C HIS A 106 3.65 -1.98 -8.27
N ARG A 107 4.68 -2.84 -8.24
CA ARG A 107 5.10 -3.62 -9.43
C ARG A 107 4.52 -5.02 -9.27
N GLY A 108 3.36 -5.27 -9.88
CA GLY A 108 2.62 -6.53 -9.78
C GLY A 108 1.51 -6.52 -8.73
N ARG A 109 1.08 -7.73 -8.30
CA ARG A 109 -0.09 -7.88 -7.44
C ARG A 109 0.05 -7.13 -6.11
N PHE A 110 -0.90 -6.27 -5.81
CA PHE A 110 -0.97 -5.50 -4.58
C PHE A 110 -2.25 -5.75 -3.77
N THR A 111 -3.21 -6.47 -4.36
CA THR A 111 -4.49 -6.78 -3.73
C THR A 111 -4.84 -8.27 -3.79
N LYS A 112 -6.01 -8.64 -3.28
CA LYS A 112 -6.54 -10.00 -3.29
C LYS A 112 -6.75 -10.55 -4.70
N LEU A 113 -6.66 -11.85 -4.85
CA LEU A 113 -7.04 -12.53 -6.08
C LEU A 113 -8.56 -12.58 -6.23
N CYS A 114 -9.03 -12.58 -7.47
CA CYS A 114 -10.46 -12.60 -7.76
C CYS A 114 -11.18 -13.91 -7.43
N ASN A 115 -10.43 -14.98 -7.16
CA ASN A 115 -10.93 -16.27 -6.69
C ASN A 115 -10.95 -16.37 -5.14
N GLY A 116 -10.94 -15.25 -4.42
CA GLY A 116 -11.11 -15.23 -2.97
C GLY A 116 -9.81 -15.39 -2.16
N SER A 117 -8.66 -15.64 -2.80
CA SER A 117 -7.40 -15.63 -2.06
C SER A 117 -7.03 -14.19 -1.71
N THR A 118 -7.20 -13.79 -0.44
CA THR A 118 -6.59 -12.57 0.10
C THR A 118 -5.10 -12.64 -0.17
N GLY A 119 -4.63 -11.75 -1.01
CA GLY A 119 -3.43 -12.04 -1.76
C GLY A 119 -2.17 -11.92 -0.89
N GLY A 120 -1.40 -12.99 -0.77
CA GLY A 120 -0.13 -12.96 -0.04
C GLY A 120 0.74 -14.21 -0.09
N ASP A 121 0.21 -15.41 -0.34
CA ASP A 121 1.02 -16.63 -0.48
C ASP A 121 1.32 -16.87 -1.96
N THR A 122 2.58 -16.95 -2.40
CA THR A 122 3.51 -18.03 -2.05
C THR A 122 4.89 -17.52 -1.65
N GLY A 123 5.32 -17.89 -0.44
CA GLY A 123 6.69 -17.77 0.06
C GLY A 123 6.67 -17.24 1.49
N THR A 124 6.34 -18.11 2.46
CA THR A 124 6.62 -17.98 3.91
C THR A 124 6.86 -16.55 4.41
N GLY A 125 5.79 -15.86 4.78
CA GLY A 125 5.88 -14.57 5.45
C GLY A 125 4.54 -13.85 5.50
N LYS A 126 3.63 -14.32 6.35
CA LYS A 126 2.50 -13.53 6.83
C LYS A 126 3.05 -12.15 7.25
N MET A 127 2.45 -11.05 6.77
CA MET A 127 2.86 -9.71 7.22
C MET A 127 2.88 -9.71 8.75
N PRO A 128 4.00 -9.32 9.39
CA PRO A 128 4.09 -9.35 10.83
C PRO A 128 2.97 -8.54 11.49
N GLY A 129 2.62 -8.93 12.72
CA GLY A 129 1.63 -8.24 13.52
C GLY A 129 2.00 -6.77 13.77
N ALA A 130 1.08 -6.02 14.38
CA ALA A 130 1.35 -4.65 14.75
C ALA A 130 2.53 -4.57 15.73
N PRO A 131 3.50 -3.67 15.51
CA PRO A 131 4.57 -3.42 16.46
C PRO A 131 4.02 -2.78 17.73
N ARG A 132 4.84 -2.76 18.79
CA ARG A 132 4.59 -1.86 19.92
C ARG A 132 4.61 -0.39 19.45
N ALA A 133 3.85 0.46 20.15
CA ALA A 133 3.97 1.89 19.95
C ALA A 133 5.33 2.37 20.50
N ASN A 134 6.01 3.25 19.76
CA ASN A 134 7.31 3.79 20.10
C ASN A 134 7.15 4.68 21.35
N PRO A 135 7.76 4.30 22.49
CA PRO A 135 7.57 5.04 23.73
C PRO A 135 8.54 6.21 23.87
N TYR A 136 9.48 6.38 22.93
CA TYR A 136 10.58 7.32 23.08
C TYR A 136 10.27 8.66 22.41
N PRO A 137 10.53 9.79 23.09
CA PRO A 137 10.34 11.11 22.50
C PRO A 137 11.35 11.37 21.36
N PRO A 138 11.09 12.37 20.49
CA PRO A 138 12.06 12.80 19.50
C PRO A 138 13.36 13.25 20.17
N ALA A 139 14.49 12.84 19.63
CA ALA A 139 15.81 13.24 20.11
C ALA A 139 16.81 13.32 18.94
N MET A 140 18.01 13.80 19.23
CA MET A 140 19.14 13.80 18.31
C MET A 140 20.26 12.98 18.92
N SER A 141 20.98 12.24 18.08
CA SER A 141 22.19 11.51 18.45
C SER A 141 23.19 11.65 17.30
N ARG A 142 24.50 11.65 17.57
CA ARG A 142 25.47 11.69 16.48
C ARG A 142 25.70 10.27 15.96
N ALA A 143 25.59 10.07 14.64
CA ALA A 143 26.00 8.79 14.04
C ALA A 143 27.44 8.41 14.47
N PRO A 144 27.73 7.11 14.67
CA PRO A 144 26.86 5.95 14.37
C PRO A 144 25.85 5.61 15.49
N HIS A 145 25.74 6.43 16.54
CA HIS A 145 24.81 6.17 17.63
C HIS A 145 23.37 6.50 17.22
N LEU A 146 22.46 5.55 17.44
CA LEU A 146 21.02 5.77 17.29
C LEU A 146 20.45 6.56 18.44
N THR A 147 19.43 7.36 18.15
CA THR A 147 18.48 7.78 19.19
C THR A 147 17.75 6.55 19.74
N LYS A 148 17.26 6.63 20.98
CA LYS A 148 16.43 5.54 21.56
C LYS A 148 15.21 5.24 20.68
N ARG A 149 14.65 6.28 20.05
CA ARG A 149 13.53 6.19 19.12
C ARG A 149 13.85 5.39 17.86
N ALA A 150 14.99 5.63 17.21
CA ALA A 150 15.41 4.85 16.05
C ALA A 150 15.90 3.44 16.43
N ALA A 151 16.54 3.29 17.60
CA ALA A 151 16.91 1.98 18.14
C ALA A 151 15.70 1.08 18.38
N PHE A 152 14.56 1.66 18.82
CA PHE A 152 13.30 0.95 18.94
C PHE A 152 12.79 0.44 17.59
N VAL A 153 12.79 1.28 16.55
CA VAL A 153 12.38 0.87 15.20
C VAL A 153 13.27 -0.27 14.68
N ARG A 154 14.58 -0.20 14.91
CA ARG A 154 15.51 -1.28 14.57
C ARG A 154 15.15 -2.60 15.27
N ALA A 155 14.82 -2.55 16.56
CA ALA A 155 14.45 -3.74 17.32
C ALA A 155 13.12 -4.36 16.83
N GLU A 156 12.10 -3.55 16.56
CA GLU A 156 10.83 -4.04 16.01
C GLU A 156 11.01 -4.60 14.58
N MET A 157 11.87 -3.97 13.76
CA MET A 157 12.25 -4.49 12.44
C MET A 157 12.92 -5.86 12.55
N GLN A 158 13.91 -6.03 13.43
CA GLN A 158 14.60 -7.32 13.61
C GLN A 158 13.65 -8.41 14.11
N LYS A 159 12.68 -8.06 14.96
CA LYS A 159 11.65 -9.00 15.43
C LYS A 159 10.68 -9.40 14.33
N ALA A 160 10.28 -8.46 13.49
CA ALA A 160 9.31 -8.66 12.42
C ALA A 160 9.94 -9.35 11.18
N PHE A 161 11.21 -9.06 10.91
CA PHE A 161 11.95 -9.48 9.72
C PHE A 161 13.37 -9.92 10.13
N PRO A 162 13.52 -11.11 10.74
CA PRO A 162 14.81 -11.54 11.27
C PRO A 162 15.90 -11.71 10.19
N GLY A 163 15.51 -11.86 8.91
CA GLY A 163 16.43 -11.91 7.77
C GLY A 163 16.93 -10.54 7.28
N ILE A 164 16.33 -9.44 7.74
CA ILE A 164 16.72 -8.08 7.34
C ILE A 164 17.63 -7.47 8.39
N ARG A 165 18.89 -7.21 8.02
CA ARG A 165 19.87 -6.53 8.87
C ARG A 165 19.72 -5.01 8.75
N CYS A 166 19.58 -4.31 9.86
CA CYS A 166 19.47 -2.85 9.87
C CYS A 166 20.69 -2.18 10.51
N ASP A 167 21.32 -1.29 9.76
CA ASP A 167 22.51 -0.55 10.17
C ASP A 167 22.25 0.96 10.26
N VAL A 168 23.14 1.65 10.96
CA VAL A 168 23.29 3.11 10.89
C VAL A 168 24.53 3.41 10.07
N SER A 169 24.40 4.28 9.08
CA SER A 169 25.57 4.77 8.36
C SER A 169 26.45 5.62 9.29
N ALA A 170 27.76 5.67 9.01
CA ALA A 170 28.69 6.55 9.72
C ALA A 170 28.35 8.04 9.51
N TYR A 171 28.76 8.88 10.47
CA TYR A 171 28.60 10.33 10.39
C TYR A 171 29.34 10.91 9.17
N ARG A 172 28.66 11.78 8.41
CA ARG A 172 29.20 12.45 7.21
C ARG A 172 29.25 13.97 7.41
N PRO A 173 30.42 14.58 7.67
CA PRO A 173 30.54 16.04 7.83
C PRO A 173 29.90 16.81 6.66
N GLY A 174 29.18 17.89 6.96
CA GLY A 174 28.51 18.74 5.95
C GLY A 174 27.21 18.17 5.36
N SER A 175 26.81 16.94 5.71
CA SER A 175 25.55 16.36 5.26
C SER A 175 24.40 16.67 6.23
N LYS A 176 23.19 16.93 5.69
CA LYS A 176 21.94 17.10 6.47
C LYS A 176 21.09 15.81 6.52
N THR A 177 21.70 14.65 6.26
CA THR A 177 20.99 13.37 6.30
C THR A 177 20.54 13.00 7.72
N ASP A 178 19.38 12.36 7.83
CA ASP A 178 18.86 11.82 9.10
C ASP A 178 19.78 10.76 9.72
N HIS A 179 20.69 10.18 8.93
CA HIS A 179 21.76 9.34 9.48
C HIS A 179 22.65 10.13 10.43
N ASN A 180 23.01 11.38 10.13
CA ASN A 180 23.88 12.19 10.98
C ASN A 180 23.26 12.49 12.35
N SER A 181 21.93 12.54 12.40
CA SER A 181 21.14 12.77 13.62
C SER A 181 20.76 11.48 14.35
N GLY A 182 21.25 10.32 13.89
CA GLY A 182 20.97 9.03 14.51
C GLY A 182 19.50 8.62 14.40
N ASN A 183 18.76 9.19 13.46
CA ASN A 183 17.33 8.98 13.25
C ASN A 183 17.02 8.26 11.93
N ALA A 184 18.01 7.65 11.28
CA ALA A 184 17.81 6.81 10.11
C ALA A 184 18.42 5.42 10.25
N LEU A 185 17.86 4.49 9.49
CA LEU A 185 18.32 3.12 9.36
C LEU A 185 18.38 2.75 7.88
N ASP A 186 19.44 2.04 7.48
CA ASP A 186 19.48 1.32 6.21
C ASP A 186 19.32 -0.18 6.51
N CYS A 187 18.21 -0.76 6.04
CA CYS A 187 17.81 -2.13 6.32
C CYS A 187 17.95 -3.00 5.06
N PHE A 188 18.85 -3.97 5.11
CA PHE A 188 19.31 -4.78 3.99
C PHE A 188 18.60 -6.15 3.99
N PRO A 189 17.62 -6.39 3.09
CA PRO A 189 17.06 -7.72 2.90
C PRO A 189 17.99 -8.66 2.12
N GLY A 190 19.14 -8.17 1.67
CA GLY A 190 20.11 -8.93 0.90
C GLY A 190 21.48 -8.28 0.91
N ARG A 191 22.31 -8.61 -0.07
CA ARG A 191 23.68 -8.09 -0.15
C ARG A 191 23.69 -6.60 -0.52
N PHE A 192 24.45 -5.81 0.24
CA PHE A 192 24.78 -4.41 -0.09
C PHE A 192 25.37 -4.30 -1.52
N GLY A 193 25.01 -3.24 -2.24
CA GLY A 193 25.50 -2.95 -3.57
C GLY A 193 24.93 -3.87 -4.66
N SER A 194 23.87 -4.62 -4.38
CA SER A 194 23.22 -5.50 -5.36
C SER A 194 21.71 -5.30 -5.38
N PHE A 195 21.11 -5.24 -6.57
CA PHE A 195 19.65 -5.23 -6.69
C PHE A 195 19.04 -6.40 -5.91
N ALA A 196 18.11 -6.10 -5.00
CA ALA A 196 17.33 -7.14 -4.35
C ALA A 196 16.53 -7.92 -5.40
N LYS A 197 16.56 -9.24 -5.31
CA LYS A 197 15.89 -10.18 -6.22
C LYS A 197 15.24 -11.31 -5.42
N GLY A 198 14.34 -12.06 -6.04
CA GLY A 198 13.75 -13.27 -5.46
C GLY A 198 13.16 -13.03 -4.05
N ALA A 199 13.56 -13.89 -3.11
CA ALA A 199 13.12 -13.83 -1.70
C ALA A 199 13.45 -12.48 -1.04
N ASN A 200 14.64 -11.92 -1.28
CA ASN A 200 15.07 -10.66 -0.67
C ASN A 200 14.21 -9.47 -1.16
N LEU A 201 13.86 -9.45 -2.45
CA LEU A 201 12.94 -8.43 -2.97
C LEU A 201 11.54 -8.60 -2.37
N LYS A 202 11.08 -9.84 -2.20
CA LYS A 202 9.77 -10.15 -1.59
C LYS A 202 9.74 -9.73 -0.11
N GLU A 203 10.76 -10.06 0.66
CA GLU A 203 10.87 -9.70 2.07
C GLU A 203 10.99 -8.18 2.23
N GLY A 204 11.84 -7.53 1.41
CA GLY A 204 11.98 -6.08 1.40
C GLY A 204 10.68 -5.34 1.05
N ASN A 205 9.92 -5.83 0.07
CA ASN A 205 8.58 -5.30 -0.24
C ASN A 205 7.61 -5.45 0.95
N THR A 206 7.67 -6.57 1.66
CA THR A 206 6.81 -6.84 2.83
C THR A 206 7.18 -5.91 3.99
N ALA A 207 8.47 -5.72 4.24
CA ALA A 207 8.98 -4.81 5.26
C ALA A 207 8.64 -3.34 4.97
N ALA A 208 8.86 -2.87 3.74
CA ALA A 208 8.47 -1.52 3.32
C ALA A 208 6.96 -1.27 3.47
N ALA A 209 6.13 -2.27 3.17
CA ALA A 209 4.67 -2.18 3.39
C ALA A 209 4.29 -2.16 4.88
N TRP A 210 4.96 -2.98 5.70
CA TRP A 210 4.75 -3.04 7.16
C TRP A 210 5.13 -1.72 7.83
N LEU A 211 6.27 -1.14 7.44
CA LEU A 211 6.73 0.17 7.91
C LEU A 211 5.71 1.28 7.60
N ARG A 212 5.16 1.30 6.38
CA ARG A 212 4.11 2.26 6.00
C ARG A 212 2.83 2.07 6.80
N LYS A 213 2.38 0.81 6.94
CA LYS A 213 1.15 0.47 7.67
C LYS A 213 1.21 0.89 9.14
N TYR A 214 2.37 0.73 9.77
CA TYR A 214 2.57 1.01 11.20
C TYR A 214 3.41 2.26 11.46
N ALA A 215 3.56 3.14 10.47
CA ALA A 215 4.41 4.32 10.56
C ALA A 215 4.08 5.19 11.78
N GLY A 216 2.79 5.39 12.09
CA GLY A 216 2.37 6.14 13.27
C GLY A 216 2.66 5.45 14.61
N ARG A 217 2.73 4.12 14.66
CA ARG A 217 3.16 3.40 15.87
C ARG A 217 4.67 3.40 16.04
N LEU A 218 5.41 3.42 14.93
CA LEU A 218 6.87 3.37 14.93
C LEU A 218 7.54 4.76 14.96
N ASP A 219 6.77 5.83 14.75
CA ASP A 219 7.26 7.19 14.47
C ASP A 219 8.10 7.30 13.18
N VAL A 220 7.77 6.53 12.15
CA VAL A 220 8.46 6.61 10.85
C VAL A 220 7.96 7.84 10.07
N GLN A 221 8.90 8.72 9.70
CA GLN A 221 8.64 9.92 8.90
C GLN A 221 8.53 9.59 7.41
N TYR A 222 9.48 8.80 6.91
CA TYR A 222 9.50 8.37 5.51
C TYR A 222 10.29 7.07 5.30
N VAL A 223 9.99 6.41 4.18
CA VAL A 223 10.64 5.18 3.73
C VAL A 223 11.06 5.34 2.28
N ILE A 224 12.26 4.88 1.92
CA ILE A 224 12.73 4.79 0.53
C ILE A 224 13.06 3.34 0.19
N TRP A 225 12.51 2.84 -0.91
CA TRP A 225 12.74 1.47 -1.39
C TRP A 225 12.49 1.37 -2.90
N GLN A 226 13.37 0.67 -3.64
CA GLN A 226 13.26 0.43 -5.08
C GLN A 226 13.05 1.71 -5.90
N ASN A 227 13.85 2.75 -5.62
CA ASN A 227 13.75 4.09 -6.20
C ASN A 227 12.37 4.76 -6.01
N ARG A 228 11.75 4.52 -4.86
CA ARG A 228 10.50 5.17 -4.48
C ARG A 228 10.57 5.68 -3.07
N ILE A 229 9.92 6.81 -2.83
CA ILE A 229 9.78 7.42 -1.51
C ILE A 229 8.32 7.49 -1.10
N TRP A 230 8.05 7.18 0.16
CA TRP A 230 6.77 7.41 0.82
C TRP A 230 7.02 8.22 2.08
N ASN A 231 6.18 9.22 2.36
CA ASN A 231 6.28 10.06 3.56
C ASN A 231 4.95 10.08 4.29
N MET A 232 4.98 10.14 5.61
CA MET A 232 3.78 10.23 6.45
C MET A 232 2.97 11.50 6.16
N SER A 233 3.64 12.64 5.98
CA SER A 233 2.99 13.93 5.66
C SER A 233 2.30 13.97 4.30
N ARG A 234 2.64 13.04 3.41
CA ARG A 234 2.09 12.90 2.05
C ARG A 234 1.52 11.50 1.84
N ALA A 235 1.02 10.87 2.91
CA ALA A 235 0.62 9.48 2.88
C ALA A 235 -0.46 9.18 1.84
N SER A 236 -1.36 10.15 1.58
CA SER A 236 -2.43 10.10 0.58
C SER A 236 -1.92 9.99 -0.86
N GLU A 237 -0.70 10.46 -1.13
CA GLU A 237 -0.07 10.35 -2.46
C GLU A 237 0.57 8.98 -2.69
N GLY A 238 0.73 8.17 -1.65
CA GLY A 238 1.36 6.86 -1.75
C GLY A 238 2.86 6.95 -2.09
N TRP A 239 3.35 5.95 -2.82
CA TRP A 239 4.74 5.90 -3.27
C TRP A 239 4.97 6.84 -4.44
N ARG A 240 6.01 7.67 -4.35
CA ARG A 240 6.43 8.63 -5.39
C ARG A 240 7.81 8.26 -5.90
N ASP A 241 8.17 8.74 -7.09
CA ASP A 241 9.52 8.54 -7.61
C ASP A 241 10.55 9.23 -6.71
N TYR A 242 11.65 8.54 -6.44
CA TYR A 242 12.79 9.09 -5.71
C TYR A 242 13.84 9.74 -6.63
N GLY A 243 13.80 9.44 -7.93
CA GLY A 243 14.60 10.14 -8.95
C GLY A 243 16.03 9.63 -9.14
N ARG A 244 16.32 8.37 -8.78
CA ARG A 244 17.64 7.71 -8.98
C ARG A 244 17.51 6.32 -9.64
N PRO A 245 16.89 6.22 -10.84
CA PRO A 245 16.70 4.95 -11.51
C PRO A 245 18.05 4.27 -11.82
N GLY A 246 18.13 2.95 -11.60
CA GLY A 246 19.30 2.13 -11.95
C GLY A 246 20.52 2.27 -11.03
N GLN A 247 20.59 3.29 -10.17
CA GLN A 247 21.66 3.43 -9.19
C GLN A 247 21.37 2.53 -7.99
N VAL A 248 22.08 1.40 -7.86
CA VAL A 248 21.72 0.35 -6.88
C VAL A 248 21.59 0.90 -5.46
N THR A 249 22.66 1.48 -4.92
CA THR A 249 22.68 1.94 -3.53
C THR A 249 22.00 3.29 -3.37
N GLN A 250 22.31 4.28 -4.21
CA GLN A 250 21.70 5.62 -4.11
C GLN A 250 20.19 5.57 -4.40
N GLY A 251 19.75 4.68 -5.30
CA GLY A 251 18.35 4.42 -5.60
C GLY A 251 17.67 3.44 -4.64
N HIS A 252 18.34 2.98 -3.58
CA HIS A 252 17.75 2.13 -2.55
C HIS A 252 17.17 0.83 -3.09
N TYR A 253 17.88 0.20 -4.03
CA TYR A 253 17.49 -1.09 -4.60
C TYR A 253 18.05 -2.27 -3.80
N ASP A 254 19.07 -2.03 -2.98
CA ASP A 254 19.77 -3.00 -2.13
C ASP A 254 19.37 -2.88 -0.65
N HIS A 255 18.76 -1.75 -0.23
CA HIS A 255 18.27 -1.54 1.13
C HIS A 255 17.01 -0.68 1.19
N ILE A 256 16.25 -0.88 2.26
CA ILE A 256 15.16 0.00 2.69
C ILE A 256 15.76 1.08 3.57
N HIS A 257 15.64 2.34 3.17
CA HIS A 257 15.96 3.46 4.05
C HIS A 257 14.74 3.86 4.86
N ILE A 258 14.92 4.04 6.16
CA ILE A 258 13.88 4.42 7.11
C ILE A 258 14.35 5.68 7.81
N SER A 259 13.56 6.74 7.75
CA SER A 259 13.74 7.91 8.59
C SER A 259 12.67 7.96 9.66
N VAL A 260 13.09 8.28 10.87
CA VAL A 260 12.28 8.31 12.09
C VAL A 260 12.14 9.77 12.53
N ASN A 261 10.94 10.16 12.96
CA ASN A 261 10.64 11.54 13.34
C ASN A 261 11.64 12.07 14.39
N ALA A 262 12.44 13.05 13.98
CA ALA A 262 13.40 13.78 14.79
C ALA A 262 12.83 15.14 15.24
N PRO A 263 13.44 15.81 16.24
CA PRO A 263 13.16 17.22 16.50
C PRO A 263 13.43 18.08 15.25
N VAL A 264 12.71 19.19 15.11
CA VAL A 264 12.99 20.17 14.05
C VAL A 264 14.38 20.76 14.28
N GLN A 265 15.27 20.65 13.29
CA GLN A 265 16.58 21.29 13.32
C GLN A 265 16.38 22.78 12.99
N HIS A 266 16.68 23.67 13.95
CA HIS A 266 16.74 25.11 13.75
C HIS A 266 18.08 25.52 13.11
#